data_AF-A0A329SJ81-F1
#
_entry.id   AF-A0A329SJ81-F1
#
_cell.length_a   1.000
_cell.length_b   1.000
_cell.length_c   1.000
_cell.angle_alpha   90.00
_cell.angle_beta   90.00
_cell.angle_gamma   90.00
#
_symmetry.space_group_name_H-M   'P 1'
#
loop_
_entity.id
_entity.type
_entity.pdbx_description
1 polymer ?
#
loop_
_entity_poly.entity_id
_entity_poly.type
_entity_poly.pdbx_seq_one_letter_code
_entity_poly.pdbx_strand_id
1 'polypeptide(L)'
;MSNEENDSWTCPGCTLKNELIVEACAACGATSPLVLQSYAIEEQAWAEGEGAAVDGRSQRASLVSQGSENATPRGGDDGMDPWTQAECEWAHIESRQDTRSRK
;
A
#
# COMPACT_ATOMS: atom_id res chain seq x y z
N MET A 1 34.95 -11.32 17.41
CA MET A 1 34.17 -11.91 16.32
C MET A 1 34.01 -10.83 15.28
N SER A 2 34.94 -10.74 14.33
CA SER A 2 34.91 -9.72 13.27
C SER A 2 33.81 -10.13 12.28
N ASN A 3 32.73 -9.36 12.25
CA ASN A 3 31.56 -9.65 11.42
C ASN A 3 31.80 -9.13 9.99
N GLU A 4 32.83 -9.68 9.34
CA GLU A 4 33.29 -9.31 8.00
C GLU A 4 32.58 -10.14 6.90
N GLU A 5 31.44 -10.75 7.24
CA GLU A 5 30.60 -11.53 6.31
C GLU A 5 29.44 -10.72 5.72
N ASN A 6 29.27 -9.45 6.12
CA ASN A 6 28.09 -8.66 5.75
C ASN A 6 28.27 -7.77 4.51
N ASP A 7 29.47 -7.68 3.93
CA ASP A 7 29.73 -6.78 2.79
C ASP A 7 29.65 -7.48 1.41
N SER A 8 29.06 -8.68 1.37
CA SER A 8 28.93 -9.42 0.11
C SER A 8 27.74 -10.38 0.11
N TRP A 9 27.20 -10.66 -1.07
CA TRP A 9 26.08 -11.57 -1.26
C TRP A 9 26.41 -12.64 -2.30
N THR A 10 25.95 -13.86 -2.04
CA THR A 10 26.12 -14.98 -2.96
C THR A 10 24.95 -15.03 -3.93
N CYS A 11 25.23 -15.02 -5.22
CA CYS A 11 24.21 -15.10 -6.25
C CYS A 11 23.51 -16.48 -6.20
N PRO A 12 22.18 -16.55 -6.04
CA PRO A 12 21.46 -17.83 -5.98
C PRO A 12 21.44 -18.58 -7.33
N GLY A 13 21.66 -17.89 -8.45
CA GLY A 13 21.62 -18.50 -9.78
C GLY A 13 22.94 -19.13 -10.22
N CYS A 14 24.06 -18.43 -10.00
CA CYS A 14 25.38 -18.86 -10.48
C CYS A 14 26.43 -19.02 -9.38
N THR A 15 26.03 -18.88 -8.10
CA THR A 15 26.87 -19.00 -6.90
C THR A 15 28.06 -18.05 -6.79
N LEU A 16 28.21 -17.09 -7.72
CA LEU A 16 29.21 -16.04 -7.64
C LEU A 16 29.00 -15.16 -6.40
N LYS A 17 30.08 -14.87 -5.67
CA LYS A 17 30.08 -13.90 -4.57
C LYS A 17 30.25 -12.48 -5.14
N ASN A 18 29.28 -11.63 -4.90
CA ASN A 18 29.23 -10.24 -5.35
C ASN A 18 29.36 -9.30 -4.14
N GLU A 19 29.88 -8.09 -4.36
CA GLU A 19 29.94 -7.03 -3.34
C GLU A 19 28.53 -6.57 -2.92
N LEU A 20 28.34 -6.12 -1.68
CA LEU A 20 27.03 -5.65 -1.19
C LEU A 20 26.48 -4.47 -2.00
N ILE A 21 27.37 -3.61 -2.48
CA ILE A 21 27.05 -2.40 -3.24
C ILE A 21 26.50 -2.70 -4.64
N VAL A 22 26.75 -3.89 -5.20
CA VAL A 22 26.24 -4.21 -6.55
C VAL A 22 24.83 -4.79 -6.48
N GLU A 23 23.92 -4.16 -7.21
CA GLU A 23 22.50 -4.55 -7.25
C GLU A 23 22.24 -5.76 -8.15
N ALA A 24 23.17 -6.11 -9.03
CA ALA A 24 23.06 -7.22 -9.96
C ALA A 24 24.36 -8.04 -10.03
N CYS A 25 24.22 -9.34 -10.26
CA CYS A 25 25.35 -10.26 -10.34
C CYS A 25 26.21 -9.95 -11.57
N ALA A 26 27.53 -9.83 -11.37
CA ALA A 26 28.46 -9.51 -12.45
C ALA A 26 28.56 -10.61 -13.53
N ALA A 27 28.30 -11.87 -13.18
CA ALA A 27 28.38 -12.99 -14.13
C ALA A 27 27.08 -13.25 -14.89
N CYS A 28 25.93 -13.24 -14.22
CA CYS A 28 24.67 -13.66 -14.82
C CYS A 28 23.59 -12.57 -14.86
N GLY A 29 23.83 -11.40 -14.27
CA GLY A 29 22.86 -10.30 -14.23
C GLY A 29 21.68 -10.49 -13.28
N ALA A 30 21.62 -11.58 -12.50
CA ALA A 30 20.55 -11.77 -11.51
C ALA A 30 20.58 -10.69 -10.42
N THR A 31 19.41 -10.14 -10.08
CA THR A 31 19.25 -9.10 -9.05
C THR A 31 19.63 -9.61 -7.66
N SER A 32 20.24 -8.73 -6.86
CA SER A 32 20.59 -8.99 -5.47
C SER A 32 19.33 -9.31 -4.64
N PRO A 33 19.38 -10.34 -3.76
CA PRO A 33 18.27 -10.67 -2.87
C PRO A 33 17.87 -9.52 -1.94
N LEU A 34 18.84 -8.67 -1.55
CA LEU A 34 18.61 -7.54 -0.66
C LEU A 34 17.79 -6.45 -1.33
N VAL A 35 18.07 -6.20 -2.62
CA VAL A 35 17.30 -5.27 -3.46
C VAL A 35 15.87 -5.78 -3.66
N LEU A 36 15.70 -7.07 -3.91
CA LEU A 36 14.35 -7.66 -3.98
C LEU A 36 13.60 -7.54 -2.66
N GLN A 37 14.28 -7.70 -1.52
CA GLN A 37 13.68 -7.56 -0.20
C GLN A 37 13.26 -6.13 0.11
N SER A 38 14.01 -5.11 -0.32
CA SER A 38 13.60 -3.71 -0.14
C SER A 38 12.32 -3.38 -0.91
N TYR A 39 12.19 -3.85 -2.15
CA TYR A 39 10.95 -3.66 -2.94
C TYR A 39 9.75 -4.37 -2.32
N ALA A 40 9.96 -5.57 -1.75
CA ALA A 40 8.87 -6.31 -1.12
C ALA A 40 8.29 -5.60 0.12
N ILE A 41 9.10 -4.79 0.82
CA ILE A 41 8.65 -4.06 2.02
C ILE A 41 7.67 -2.93 1.66
N GLU A 42 7.84 -2.27 0.50
CA GLU A 42 6.93 -1.21 0.05
C GLU A 42 5.50 -1.72 -0.16
N GLU A 43 5.33 -2.91 -0.74
CA GLU A 43 4.03 -3.52 -1.02
C GLU A 43 3.23 -3.88 0.26
N GLN A 44 3.94 -4.19 1.35
CA GLN A 44 3.32 -4.64 2.62
C GLN A 44 2.80 -3.48 3.47
N ALA A 45 3.38 -2.28 3.33
CA ALA A 45 2.94 -1.10 4.07
C ALA A 45 1.53 -0.62 3.69
N TRP A 46 0.97 -1.07 2.56
CA TRP A 46 -0.40 -0.77 2.13
C TRP A 46 -1.44 -1.83 2.52
N ALA A 47 -1.05 -2.92 3.19
CA ALA A 47 -1.95 -4.02 3.53
C ALA A 47 -2.49 -4.01 4.98
N GLU A 48 -1.87 -3.28 5.92
CA GLU A 48 -2.28 -3.25 7.33
C GLU A 48 -3.26 -2.11 7.68
N GLY A 49 -4.19 -1.81 6.77
CA GLY A 49 -5.19 -0.73 6.94
C GLY A 49 -6.63 -1.16 7.22
N GLU A 50 -7.03 -2.41 7.00
CA GLU A 50 -8.45 -2.80 7.03
C GLU A 50 -8.61 -4.21 7.64
N GLY A 51 -8.97 -4.33 8.92
CA GLY A 51 -9.26 -5.66 9.48
C GLY A 51 -9.31 -5.83 11.00
N ALA A 52 -9.73 -4.84 11.77
CA ALA A 52 -9.98 -5.02 13.20
C ALA A 52 -11.44 -4.67 13.57
N ALA A 53 -12.40 -5.37 12.96
CA ALA A 53 -13.77 -5.40 13.47
C ALA A 53 -13.92 -6.58 14.43
N VAL A 54 -13.95 -6.23 15.71
CA VAL A 54 -14.15 -7.07 16.90
C VAL A 54 -15.32 -8.05 16.77
N ASP A 55 -15.10 -9.30 17.18
CA ASP A 55 -16.13 -10.32 17.42
C ASP A 55 -17.13 -9.80 18.46
N GLY A 56 -18.35 -9.50 18.00
CA GLY A 56 -19.44 -8.95 18.79
C GLY A 56 -20.73 -9.70 18.53
N ARG A 57 -20.82 -10.92 19.07
CA ARG A 57 -22.02 -11.75 19.17
C ARG A 57 -23.27 -10.92 19.50
N SER A 58 -24.13 -10.65 18.52
CA SER A 58 -25.49 -10.16 18.78
C SER A 58 -26.50 -11.02 18.03
N GLN A 59 -27.19 -11.83 18.82
CA GLN A 59 -28.28 -12.68 18.41
C GLN A 59 -29.34 -11.79 17.73
N ARG A 60 -29.67 -12.10 16.47
CA ARG A 60 -30.77 -11.46 15.75
C ARG A 60 -32.11 -11.85 16.37
N ALA A 61 -32.47 -11.21 17.48
CA ALA A 61 -33.85 -11.16 17.91
C ALA A 61 -34.57 -10.14 17.03
N SER A 62 -35.38 -10.65 16.10
CA SER A 62 -36.40 -9.93 15.38
C SER A 62 -37.20 -9.04 16.33
N LEU A 63 -37.16 -7.72 16.17
CA LEU A 63 -38.31 -6.83 16.34
C LEU A 63 -38.08 -5.56 15.53
N VAL A 64 -38.87 -5.41 14.48
CA VAL A 64 -39.16 -4.14 13.83
C VAL A 64 -39.71 -3.15 14.86
N SER A 65 -39.18 -1.94 14.88
CA SER A 65 -39.89 -0.76 15.38
C SER A 65 -39.50 0.45 14.52
N GLN A 66 -40.52 1.01 13.90
CA GLN A 66 -40.48 2.16 13.01
C GLN A 66 -40.24 3.45 13.80
N GLY A 67 -39.50 4.38 13.18
CA GLY A 67 -39.67 5.83 13.35
C GLY A 67 -38.99 6.47 14.57
N SER A 68 -37.97 7.29 14.31
CA SER A 68 -37.84 8.59 14.99
C SER A 68 -36.90 9.48 14.19
N GLU A 69 -37.48 10.48 13.54
CA GLU A 69 -36.78 11.66 13.04
C GLU A 69 -36.14 12.42 14.22
N ASN A 70 -34.83 12.33 14.35
CA ASN A 70 -34.07 13.22 15.22
C ASN A 70 -32.78 13.63 14.52
N ALA A 71 -32.87 14.78 13.86
CA ALA A 71 -31.73 15.55 13.42
C ALA A 71 -30.70 15.65 14.57
N THR A 72 -29.55 15.02 14.37
CA THR A 72 -28.35 15.35 15.12
C THR A 72 -27.33 15.83 14.10
N PRO A 73 -27.13 17.15 13.93
CA PRO A 73 -25.94 17.63 13.25
C PRO A 73 -24.80 17.46 14.25
N ARG A 74 -24.21 16.27 14.28
CA ARG A 74 -22.89 16.12 14.92
C ARG A 74 -21.90 16.70 13.92
N GLY A 75 -21.57 17.97 14.12
CA GLY A 75 -20.36 18.54 13.54
C GLY A 75 -19.20 17.63 13.88
N GLY A 76 -18.53 17.15 12.84
CA GLY A 76 -17.38 16.28 12.90
C GLY A 76 -16.65 16.42 11.57
N ASP A 77 -15.91 17.51 11.47
CA ASP A 77 -14.87 17.77 10.47
C ASP A 77 -15.28 17.58 9.00
N ASP A 78 -15.79 18.64 8.37
CA ASP A 78 -15.88 18.79 6.91
C ASP A 78 -14.48 18.91 6.24
N GLY A 79 -13.49 18.18 6.75
CA GLY A 79 -12.24 17.89 6.08
C GLY A 79 -12.50 16.71 5.15
N MET A 80 -12.83 17.00 3.89
CA MET A 80 -12.87 16.00 2.83
C MET A 80 -11.65 15.08 2.96
N ASP A 81 -11.89 13.78 3.05
CA ASP A 81 -10.82 12.80 3.16
C ASP A 81 -9.78 13.06 2.04
N PRO A 82 -8.48 13.14 2.37
CA PRO A 82 -7.44 13.56 1.42
C PRO A 82 -7.37 12.67 0.18
N TRP A 83 -7.75 11.40 0.31
CA TRP A 83 -7.85 10.48 -0.83
C TRP A 83 -9.03 10.84 -1.73
N THR A 84 -10.19 11.09 -1.14
CA THR A 84 -11.39 11.49 -1.89
C THR A 84 -11.18 12.82 -2.63
N GLN A 85 -10.44 13.76 -2.02
CA GLN A 85 -10.00 15.01 -2.66
C GLN A 85 -9.06 14.74 -3.85
N ALA A 86 -8.09 13.84 -3.67
CA ALA A 86 -7.15 13.47 -4.73
C ALA A 86 -7.87 12.80 -5.91
N GLU A 87 -8.74 11.82 -5.66
CA GLU A 87 -9.55 11.16 -6.70
C GLU A 87 -10.36 12.16 -7.51
N CYS A 88 -10.95 13.15 -6.84
CA CYS A 88 -11.66 14.24 -7.51
C CYS A 88 -10.71 15.11 -8.37
N GLU A 89 -9.50 15.42 -7.89
CA GLU A 89 -8.52 16.20 -8.66
C GLU A 89 -8.06 15.46 -9.93
N TRP A 90 -7.74 14.16 -9.82
CA TRP A 90 -7.33 13.34 -10.96
C TRP A 90 -8.41 13.26 -12.04
N ALA A 91 -9.67 13.07 -11.64
CA ALA A 91 -10.80 13.04 -12.58
C ALA A 91 -10.92 14.35 -13.41
N HIS A 92 -10.64 15.51 -12.80
CA HIS A 92 -10.63 16.79 -13.52
C HIS A 92 -9.47 16.90 -14.51
N ILE A 93 -8.29 16.36 -14.16
CA ILE A 93 -7.11 16.36 -15.03
C ILE A 93 -7.36 15.48 -16.27
N GLU A 94 -7.90 14.28 -16.08
CA GLU A 94 -8.22 13.36 -17.18
C GLU A 94 -9.27 13.95 -18.14
N SER A 95 -10.30 14.60 -17.60
CA SER A 95 -11.35 15.24 -18.43
C SER A 95 -10.80 16.40 -19.28
N ARG A 96 -9.85 17.18 -18.74
CA ARG A 96 -9.13 18.22 -19.51
C ARG A 96 -8.23 17.62 -20.59
N GLN A 97 -7.72 16.41 -20.39
CA GLN A 97 -6.94 15.70 -21.40
C GLN A 97 -7.83 15.09 -22.50
N ASP A 98 -8.97 14.49 -22.16
CA ASP A 98 -9.95 13.98 -23.14
C ASP A 98 -10.45 15.10 -24.07
N THR A 99 -10.83 16.25 -23.51
CA THR A 99 -11.28 17.41 -24.29
C THR A 99 -10.19 18.03 -25.15
N ARG A 100 -8.91 17.79 -24.83
CA ARG A 100 -7.74 18.24 -25.60
C ARG A 100 -7.34 17.24 -26.69
N SER A 101 -7.55 15.94 -26.47
CA SER A 101 -7.36 14.88 -27.48
C SER A 101 -8.48 14.81 -28.51
N ARG A 102 -9.65 15.43 -28.25
CA ARG A 102 -10.79 15.49 -29.18
C ARG A 102 -10.76 16.70 -30.15
N LYS A 103 -9.76 17.58 -30.07
CA LYS A 103 -9.47 18.57 -31.14
C LYS A 103 -8.36 18.03 -32.04
#